data_AF-A0AB33JTD9-F1
#
_entry.id   AF-A0AB33JTD9-F1
#
_cell.length_a   1.000
_cell.length_b   1.000
_cell.length_c   1.000
_cell.angle_alpha   90.00
_cell.angle_beta   90.00
_cell.angle_gamma   90.00
#
_symmetry.space_group_name_H-M   'P 1'
#
loop_
_entity.id
_entity.type
_entity.pdbx_description
1 polymer ?
#
loop_
_entity_poly.entity_id
_entity_poly.type
_entity_poly.pdbx_seq_one_letter_code
_entity_poly.pdbx_strand_id
1 'polypeptide(L)'
;MRVAGAVVVIAVLEGGSGIGLARRFSAAGAAGMLIADQHPGVAEDLAAELDRPGCPVVGVSGDARQPSDVAALVATAAKHLGPIDLFCVAGPDGERIVPLADLPNHLDPLAELLAQIGEAISEVVVPRQRNGAEQPA
;
A
#
# COMPACT_ATOMS: atom_id res chain seq x y z
N MET A 1 -4.62 14.33 5.78
CA MET A 1 -4.18 13.84 4.45
C MET A 1 -5.32 13.98 3.45
N ARG A 2 -5.07 14.46 2.23
CA ARG A 2 -6.09 14.62 1.18
C ARG A 2 -5.93 13.52 0.14
N VAL A 3 -6.96 12.70 -0.06
CA VAL A 3 -6.97 11.64 -1.09
C VAL A 3 -7.50 12.14 -2.43
N ALA A 4 -8.37 13.16 -2.42
CA ALA A 4 -8.92 13.74 -3.63
C ALA A 4 -7.80 14.28 -4.55
N GLY A 5 -7.72 13.72 -5.75
CA GLY A 5 -6.70 14.05 -6.74
C GLY A 5 -5.35 13.33 -6.56
N ALA A 6 -5.21 12.46 -5.57
CA ALA A 6 -3.96 11.76 -5.26
C ALA A 6 -3.80 10.47 -6.08
N VAL A 7 -2.57 10.15 -6.46
CA VAL A 7 -2.18 8.82 -6.93
C VAL A 7 -1.69 7.99 -5.75
N VAL A 8 -2.26 6.80 -5.59
CA VAL A 8 -2.04 5.96 -4.40
C VAL A 8 -1.48 4.60 -4.78
N VAL A 9 -0.44 4.14 -4.07
CA VAL A 9 0.01 2.74 -4.09
C VAL A 9 -0.52 2.04 -2.85
N ILE A 10 -1.11 0.86 -3.02
CA ILE A 10 -1.61 0.00 -1.93
C ILE A 10 -0.87 -1.34 -2.02
N ALA A 11 0.06 -1.58 -1.12
CA ALA A 11 0.73 -2.87 -0.96
C ALA A 11 0.04 -3.70 0.12
N VAL A 12 -0.47 -4.87 -0.28
CA VAL A 12 -1.17 -5.81 0.60
C VAL A 12 -0.19 -6.89 1.05
N LEU A 13 -0.01 -7.01 2.36
CA LEU A 13 0.77 -8.06 3.00
C LEU A 13 -0.13 -9.27 3.31
N GLU A 14 0.51 -10.39 3.62
CA GLU A 14 -0.18 -11.60 4.07
C GLU A 14 -1.14 -11.32 5.24
N GLY A 15 -2.39 -11.75 5.12
CA GLY A 15 -3.42 -11.54 6.15
C GLY A 15 -4.04 -10.13 6.16
N GLY A 16 -3.54 -9.20 5.35
CA GLY A 16 -4.18 -7.91 5.09
C GLY A 16 -5.24 -7.99 3.98
N SER A 17 -6.01 -6.91 3.81
CA SER A 17 -6.93 -6.75 2.68
C SER A 17 -6.90 -5.33 2.13
N GLY A 18 -6.60 -5.19 0.84
CA GLY A 18 -6.61 -3.90 0.15
C GLY A 18 -8.00 -3.41 -0.28
N ILE A 19 -9.04 -4.26 -0.25
CA ILE A 19 -10.35 -3.96 -0.86
C ILE A 19 -11.02 -2.77 -0.18
N GLY A 20 -11.08 -2.77 1.15
CA GLY A 20 -11.71 -1.69 1.92
C GLY A 20 -11.01 -0.36 1.69
N LEU A 21 -9.67 -0.37 1.67
CA LEU A 21 -8.86 0.81 1.44
C LEU A 21 -9.02 1.36 0.02
N ALA A 22 -8.92 0.49 -0.99
CA ALA A 22 -9.10 0.86 -2.39
C ALA A 22 -10.48 1.47 -2.66
N ARG A 23 -11.54 0.87 -2.10
CA ARG A 23 -12.91 1.42 -2.19
C ARG A 23 -13.03 2.78 -1.51
N ARG A 24 -12.45 2.95 -0.31
CA ARG A 24 -12.44 4.25 0.40
C ARG A 24 -11.72 5.33 -0.42
N PHE A 25 -10.58 5.01 -1.02
CA PHE A 25 -9.83 5.97 -1.81
C PHE A 25 -10.48 6.32 -3.14
N SER A 26 -11.07 5.33 -3.84
CA SER A 26 -11.88 5.60 -5.02
C SER A 26 -13.07 6.52 -4.70
N ALA A 27 -13.78 6.26 -3.60
CA ALA A 27 -14.89 7.09 -3.15
C ALA A 27 -14.44 8.50 -2.70
N ALA A 28 -13.24 8.62 -2.14
CA ALA A 28 -12.64 9.89 -1.74
C ALA A 28 -12.04 10.70 -2.92
N GLY A 29 -12.10 10.16 -4.15
CA GLY A 29 -11.70 10.86 -5.36
C GLY A 29 -10.21 10.75 -5.69
N ALA A 30 -9.56 9.64 -5.37
CA ALA A 30 -8.20 9.36 -5.85
C ALA A 30 -8.12 9.51 -7.38
N ALA A 31 -7.06 10.15 -7.87
CA ALA A 31 -6.81 10.34 -9.29
C ALA A 31 -6.36 9.05 -9.99
N GLY A 32 -5.81 8.09 -9.24
CA GLY A 32 -5.42 6.77 -9.72
C GLY A 32 -4.91 5.89 -8.58
N MET A 33 -4.99 4.58 -8.75
CA MET A 33 -4.52 3.63 -7.72
C MET A 33 -3.72 2.49 -8.35
N LEU A 34 -2.61 2.13 -7.73
CA LEU A 34 -1.91 0.87 -7.97
C LEU A 34 -2.13 -0.05 -6.77
N ILE A 35 -2.58 -1.27 -7.00
CA ILE A 35 -2.78 -2.29 -5.98
C ILE A 35 -1.73 -3.38 -6.23
N ALA A 36 -1.01 -3.74 -5.16
CA ALA A 36 -0.02 -4.81 -5.17
C ALA A 36 -0.38 -5.87 -4.14
N ASP A 37 -0.33 -7.14 -4.55
CA ASP A 37 -0.46 -8.29 -3.67
C ASP A 37 0.63 -9.31 -4.04
N GLN A 38 1.14 -10.06 -3.07
CA GLN A 38 2.13 -11.11 -3.34
C GLN A 38 1.52 -12.30 -4.11
N HIS A 39 0.19 -12.48 -4.06
CA HIS A 39 -0.51 -13.54 -4.75
C HIS A 39 -0.93 -13.09 -6.16
N PRO A 40 -0.42 -13.75 -7.22
CA PRO A 40 -0.79 -13.40 -8.59
C PRO A 40 -2.30 -13.47 -8.82
N GLY A 41 -2.86 -12.47 -9.52
CA GLY A 41 -4.26 -12.41 -9.90
C GLY A 41 -5.14 -11.66 -8.91
N VAL A 42 -4.79 -11.63 -7.61
CA VAL A 42 -5.63 -10.99 -6.58
C VAL A 42 -5.73 -9.48 -6.80
N ALA A 43 -4.59 -8.82 -7.02
CA ALA A 43 -4.56 -7.39 -7.25
C ALA A 43 -5.15 -7.01 -8.62
N GLU A 44 -4.89 -7.83 -9.63
CA GLU A 44 -5.39 -7.67 -11.00
C GLU A 44 -6.91 -7.75 -11.07
N ASP A 45 -7.51 -8.75 -10.42
CA ASP A 45 -8.97 -8.93 -10.37
C ASP A 45 -9.64 -7.74 -9.66
N LEU A 46 -9.07 -7.30 -8.53
CA LEU A 46 -9.58 -6.13 -7.79
C LEU A 46 -9.43 -4.83 -8.60
N ALA A 47 -8.32 -4.68 -9.33
CA ALA A 47 -8.12 -3.54 -10.20
C ALA A 47 -9.17 -3.51 -11.31
N ALA A 48 -9.43 -4.64 -11.96
CA ALA A 48 -10.47 -4.74 -12.98
C ALA A 48 -11.88 -4.41 -12.46
N GLU A 49 -12.17 -4.72 -11.19
CA GLU A 49 -13.44 -4.36 -10.54
C GLU A 49 -13.56 -2.84 -10.30
N LEU A 50 -12.46 -2.19 -9.90
CA LEU A 50 -12.47 -0.80 -9.45
C LEU A 50 -12.12 0.22 -10.55
N ASP A 51 -11.53 -0.24 -11.65
CA ASP A 51 -11.10 0.59 -12.76
C ASP A 51 -12.28 1.34 -13.40
N ARG A 52 -12.17 2.67 -13.47
CA ARG A 52 -13.22 3.52 -14.04
C ARG A 52 -12.68 4.87 -14.50
N PRO A 53 -13.40 5.56 -15.41
CA PRO A 53 -13.06 6.92 -15.79
C PRO A 53 -12.92 7.84 -14.56
N GLY A 54 -11.79 8.54 -14.48
CA GLY A 54 -11.47 9.45 -13.37
C GLY A 54 -10.82 8.81 -12.15
N CYS A 55 -10.68 7.48 -12.11
CA CYS A 55 -9.91 6.76 -11.10
C CYS A 55 -9.37 5.46 -11.71
N PRO A 56 -8.41 5.53 -12.65
CA PRO A 56 -7.77 4.34 -13.22
C PRO A 56 -7.10 3.49 -12.13
N VAL A 57 -7.24 2.17 -12.23
CA VAL A 57 -6.67 1.22 -11.26
C VAL A 57 -5.79 0.20 -11.96
N VAL A 58 -4.56 0.01 -11.45
CA VAL A 58 -3.60 -0.98 -11.95
C VAL A 58 -3.35 -2.02 -10.87
N GLY A 59 -3.55 -3.29 -11.18
CA GLY A 59 -3.21 -4.41 -10.32
C GLY A 59 -1.91 -5.06 -10.77
N VAL A 60 -1.02 -5.38 -9.82
CA VAL A 60 0.23 -6.10 -10.09
C VAL A 60 0.58 -7.05 -8.94
N SER A 61 1.27 -8.14 -9.26
CA SER A 61 1.91 -8.96 -8.23
C SER A 61 3.19 -8.29 -7.70
N GLY A 62 3.41 -8.27 -6.39
CA GLY A 62 4.66 -7.83 -5.77
C GLY A 62 4.65 -7.94 -4.24
N ASP A 63 5.82 -8.13 -3.63
CA ASP A 63 5.99 -8.20 -2.17
C ASP A 63 6.68 -6.94 -1.65
N ALA A 64 5.95 -6.08 -0.92
CA ALA A 64 6.52 -4.85 -0.36
C ALA A 64 7.59 -5.05 0.71
N ARG A 65 7.82 -6.30 1.17
CA ARG A 65 9.00 -6.66 1.97
C ARG A 65 10.29 -6.71 1.15
N GLN A 66 10.20 -6.75 -0.18
CA GLN A 66 11.34 -6.73 -1.09
C GLN A 66 11.57 -5.29 -1.60
N PRO A 67 12.76 -4.70 -1.36
CA PRO A 67 13.05 -3.35 -1.84
C PRO A 67 12.96 -3.17 -3.35
N SER A 68 13.32 -4.21 -4.12
CA SER A 68 13.20 -4.22 -5.57
C SER A 68 11.75 -4.11 -6.04
N ASP A 69 10.83 -4.76 -5.33
CA ASP A 69 9.42 -4.76 -5.69
C ASP A 69 8.83 -3.40 -5.40
N VAL A 70 9.11 -2.81 -4.23
CA VAL A 70 8.71 -1.43 -3.92
C VAL A 70 9.15 -0.46 -5.01
N ALA A 71 10.41 -0.54 -5.45
CA ALA A 71 10.91 0.30 -6.55
C ALA A 71 10.13 0.07 -7.85
N ALA A 72 9.81 -1.18 -8.18
CA ALA A 72 9.01 -1.53 -9.35
C ALA A 72 7.55 -1.03 -9.24
N LEU A 73 6.94 -1.07 -8.04
CA LEU A 73 5.60 -0.54 -7.79
C LEU A 73 5.56 0.97 -8.01
N VAL A 74 6.52 1.70 -7.46
CA VAL A 74 6.66 3.16 -7.65
C VAL A 74 6.82 3.48 -9.14
N ALA A 75 7.72 2.78 -9.83
CA ALA A 75 7.95 3.00 -11.27
C ALA A 75 6.71 2.68 -12.11
N THR A 76 5.97 1.61 -11.77
CA THR A 76 4.76 1.21 -12.47
C THR A 76 3.64 2.23 -12.26
N ALA A 77 3.42 2.69 -11.03
CA ALA A 77 2.45 3.74 -10.74
C ALA A 77 2.82 5.04 -11.48
N ALA A 78 4.09 5.47 -11.41
CA ALA A 78 4.58 6.63 -12.13
C ALA A 78 4.31 6.57 -13.65
N LYS A 79 4.53 5.40 -14.25
CA LYS A 79 4.34 5.17 -15.69
C LYS A 79 2.87 5.19 -16.10
N HIS A 80 1.98 4.58 -15.31
CA HIS A 80 0.59 4.34 -15.71
C HIS A 80 -0.39 5.39 -15.19
N LEU A 81 -0.10 6.01 -14.04
CA LEU A 81 -1.01 6.86 -13.28
C LEU A 81 -0.43 8.27 -13.05
N GLY A 82 0.89 8.41 -13.15
CA GLY A 82 1.61 9.64 -12.79
C GLY A 82 2.31 9.52 -11.42
N PRO A 83 2.98 10.60 -10.97
CA PRO A 83 3.76 10.57 -9.73
C PRO A 83 2.89 10.18 -8.54
N ILE A 84 3.43 9.34 -7.66
CA ILE A 84 2.68 8.86 -6.49
C ILE A 84 2.68 9.91 -5.39
N ASP A 85 1.57 10.01 -4.67
CA ASP A 85 1.42 10.90 -3.51
C ASP A 85 1.44 10.12 -2.20
N LEU A 86 0.84 8.93 -2.21
CA LEU A 86 0.62 8.10 -1.02
C LEU A 86 1.08 6.66 -1.27
N PHE A 87 1.79 6.07 -0.30
CA PHE A 87 2.10 4.65 -0.26
C PHE A 87 1.45 4.03 0.97
N CYS A 88 0.60 3.02 0.77
CA CYS A 88 -0.15 2.37 1.84
C CYS A 88 0.29 0.93 1.99
N VAL A 89 0.52 0.49 3.22
CA VAL A 89 0.78 -0.91 3.57
C VAL A 89 -0.43 -1.43 4.34
N ALA A 90 -1.09 -2.45 3.80
CA ALA A 90 -2.22 -3.11 4.44
C ALA A 90 -1.78 -4.49 4.93
N GLY A 91 -1.77 -4.70 6.25
CA GLY A 91 -1.38 -5.95 6.89
C GLY A 91 -2.47 -6.51 7.80
N PRO A 92 -2.19 -7.62 8.50
CA PRO A 92 -3.15 -8.33 9.33
C PRO A 92 -3.64 -7.52 10.53
N ASP A 93 -2.81 -6.63 11.06
CA ASP A 93 -3.13 -5.80 12.23
C ASP A 93 -3.56 -4.38 11.88
N GLY A 94 -3.70 -4.04 10.60
CA GLY A 94 -4.24 -2.76 10.15
C GLY A 94 -3.56 -2.21 8.91
N GLU A 95 -3.67 -0.89 8.73
CA GLU A 95 -3.17 -0.18 7.57
C GLU A 95 -2.29 0.98 8.01
N ARG A 96 -1.19 1.21 7.29
CA ARG A 96 -0.33 2.38 7.45
C ARG A 96 -0.22 3.11 6.14
N ILE A 97 -0.29 4.44 6.21
CA ILE A 97 -0.24 5.32 5.05
C ILE A 97 0.96 6.24 5.21
N VAL A 98 1.82 6.25 4.21
CA VAL A 98 3.02 7.06 4.10
C VAL A 98 2.79 8.12 3.01
N PRO A 99 2.60 9.40 3.38
CA PRO A 99 2.56 10.49 2.42
C PRO A 99 3.98 10.78 1.91
N LEU A 100 4.19 10.81 0.60
CA LEU A 100 5.51 11.12 0.05
C LEU A 100 5.94 12.56 0.33
N ALA A 101 5.00 13.46 0.58
CA ALA A 101 5.28 14.82 1.01
C ALA A 101 5.96 14.91 2.39
N ASP A 102 5.88 13.84 3.19
CA ASP A 102 6.52 13.75 4.50
C ASP A 102 7.95 13.17 4.41
N LEU A 103 8.39 12.73 3.22
CA LEU A 103 9.75 12.27 2.99
C LEU A 103 10.73 13.46 2.96
N PRO A 104 11.93 13.33 3.53
CA PRO A 104 12.91 14.40 3.53
C PRO A 104 13.43 14.71 2.12
N ASN A 105 13.20 15.94 1.66
CA ASN A 105 13.47 16.41 0.28
C ASN A 105 14.95 16.49 -0.14
N HIS A 106 15.89 16.18 0.76
CA HIS A 106 17.34 16.33 0.53
C HIS A 106 18.08 14.99 0.40
N LEU A 107 17.35 13.87 0.51
CA LEU A 107 17.85 12.52 0.42
C LEU A 107 17.25 11.82 -0.82
N ASP A 108 17.73 10.62 -1.14
CA ASP A 108 17.16 9.81 -2.21
C ASP A 108 15.71 9.42 -1.84
N PRO A 109 14.69 9.90 -2.58
CA PRO A 109 13.29 9.67 -2.21
C PRO A 109 12.91 8.19 -2.15
N LEU A 110 13.55 7.34 -2.95
CA LEU A 110 13.26 5.91 -2.95
C LEU A 110 13.85 5.25 -1.70
N ALA A 111 15.06 5.62 -1.30
CA ALA A 111 15.69 5.09 -0.09
C ALA A 111 14.89 5.47 1.17
N GLU A 112 14.41 6.71 1.24
CA GLU A 112 13.58 7.19 2.34
C GLU A 112 12.22 6.48 2.38
N LEU A 113 11.59 6.30 1.22
CA LEU A 113 10.34 5.56 1.12
C LEU A 113 10.52 4.11 1.58
N LEU A 114 11.63 3.45 1.19
CA LEU A 114 11.94 2.09 1.63
C LEU A 114 12.10 2.00 3.15
N ALA A 115 12.76 2.98 3.77
CA ALA A 115 12.89 3.05 5.22
C ALA A 115 11.51 3.18 5.91
N GLN A 116 10.66 4.09 5.43
CA GLN A 116 9.30 4.25 5.98
C GLN A 116 8.42 3.03 5.76
N ILE A 117 8.55 2.34 4.62
CA ILE A 117 7.82 1.10 4.36
C ILE A 117 8.26 0.00 5.33
N GLY A 118 9.54 -0.12 5.64
CA GLY A 118 10.04 -1.07 6.64
C GLY A 118 9.39 -0.87 8.02
N GLU A 119 9.29 0.38 8.47
CA GLU A 119 8.60 0.73 9.71
C GLU A 119 7.09 0.44 9.63
N ALA A 120 6.44 0.85 8.53
CA ALA A 120 5.02 0.61 8.30
C ALA A 120 4.67 -0.88 8.31
N ILE A 121 5.51 -1.72 7.68
CA ILE A 121 5.37 -3.19 7.71
C ILE A 121 5.47 -3.70 9.15
N SER A 122 6.45 -3.23 9.92
CA SER A 122 6.66 -3.67 11.31
C SER A 122 5.46 -3.33 12.22
N GLU A 123 4.75 -2.24 11.95
CA GLU A 123 3.58 -1.81 12.72
C GLU A 123 2.29 -2.53 12.34
N VAL A 124 2.15 -3.03 11.10
CA VAL A 124 0.96 -3.79 10.65
C VAL A 124 1.15 -5.30 10.76
N VAL A 125 2.37 -5.74 11.08
CA VAL A 125 2.73 -7.14 11.37
C VAL A 125 3.27 -7.20 12.80
N VAL A 126 2.40 -6.95 13.78
CA VAL A 126 2.79 -7.07 15.19
C VAL A 126 2.65 -8.54 15.58
N PRO A 127 3.68 -9.19 16.13
CA PRO A 127 3.50 -10.50 16.71
C PRO A 127 2.47 -10.39 17.83
N ARG A 128 1.30 -10.99 17.66
CA ARG A 128 0.34 -11.16 18.77
C ARG A 128 1.10 -11.86 19.89
N GLN A 129 1.50 -11.11 20.92
CA GLN A 129 2.01 -11.73 22.13
C GLN A 129 0.89 -12.65 22.62
N ARG A 130 1.15 -13.96 22.63
CA ARG A 130 0.32 -14.93 23.33
C ARG A 130 0.38 -14.57 24.80
N ASN A 131 -0.48 -13.65 25.24
CA ASN A 131 -0.87 -13.53 26.64
C ASN A 131 -1.73 -14.76 26.97
N GLY A 132 -1.09 -15.93 27.01
CA GLY A 132 -1.56 -17.07 27.77
C GLY A 132 -1.27 -16.77 29.23
N ALA A 133 -2.11 -15.94 29.84
CA ALA A 133 -2.16 -15.89 31.29
C ALA A 133 -2.68 -17.24 31.77
N GLU A 134 -1.79 -17.99 32.41
CA GLU A 134 -2.14 -19.03 33.36
C GLU A 134 -3.28 -18.56 34.26
N GLN A 135 -4.37 -19.31 34.30
CA GLN A 135 -5.25 -19.34 35.46
C GLN A 135 -5.13 -20.74 36.07
N PRO A 136 -4.43 -20.90 37.21
CA PRO A 136 -4.50 -22.14 37.96
C PRO A 136 -5.91 -22.30 38.53
N ALA A 137 -6.36 -23.55 38.53
CA ALA A 137 -7.66 -24.02 39.02
C ALA A 137 -7.87 -23.76 40.52
#